data_AF-A0A7I7QIX5-F1
#
_entry.id   AF-A0A7I7QIX5-F1
#
_cell.length_a   1.000
_cell.length_b   1.000
_cell.length_c   1.000
_cell.angle_alpha   90.00
_cell.angle_beta   90.00
_cell.angle_gamma   90.00
#
_symmetry.space_group_name_H-M   'P 1'
#
loop_
_entity.id
_entity.type
_entity.pdbx_description
1 polymer ?
#
loop_
_entity_poly.entity_id
_entity_poly.type
_entity_poly.pdbx_seq_one_letter_code
_entity_poly.pdbx_strand_id
1 'polypeptide(L)'
;MWLWSWTDSSARFYVLGMNSNEKLRARYRAREAQRRLNEERARRERANADAAATIRLTLHRVESVDTWERVRLDQAQERVRAEGAKRRAGYLAGLQAAVEQMRDRGETLAKIAALVDVDVREIKAALRRARTADEGGRGMAGISGAGTRSARSAPQGGDFESRDPLSDNAARRSASGDDNGAGSYDPTRCVRCEAVMLDIDDGPRRGRRRLYCSDTCRRDASAARTAAERYGSPIRVVEVRKPVDSSKPTAESTGPEPAPIEPLDAVGIMLENDEALHALLARMTEQARLKNLNRPTLTAARELAKVVHPLRSW
;
A
#
# COMPACT_ATOMS: atom_id res chain seq x y z
N MET A 1 -2.85 48.55 58.54
CA MET A 1 -1.87 49.65 58.71
C MET A 1 -0.74 49.45 57.72
N TRP A 2 -0.83 50.07 56.54
CA TRP A 2 0.28 50.26 55.59
C TRP A 2 0.01 51.58 54.88
N LEU A 3 0.80 52.61 55.17
CA LEU A 3 0.67 53.92 54.54
C LEU A 3 1.33 53.87 53.16
N TRP A 4 0.64 54.36 52.14
CA TRP A 4 1.29 54.80 50.90
C TRP A 4 0.99 56.29 50.70
N SER A 5 2.00 57.10 51.03
CA SER A 5 1.99 58.55 50.79
C SER A 5 1.91 58.83 49.30
N TRP A 6 0.87 59.52 48.86
CA TRP A 6 0.82 60.11 47.51
C TRP A 6 1.30 61.56 47.57
N THR A 7 2.61 61.72 47.74
CA THR A 7 3.31 63.01 47.65
C THR A 7 4.20 63.03 46.41
N ASP A 8 3.60 63.37 45.27
CA ASP A 8 4.36 64.02 44.19
C ASP A 8 3.54 65.14 43.53
N SER A 9 3.52 66.29 44.22
CA SER A 9 2.99 67.55 43.71
C SER A 9 4.02 68.31 42.86
N SER A 10 4.74 67.62 41.96
CA SER A 10 5.83 68.23 41.16
C SER A 10 5.58 68.23 39.64
N ALA A 11 4.46 67.68 39.16
CA ALA A 11 4.18 67.51 37.72
C ALA A 11 3.35 68.64 37.05
N ARG A 12 3.35 69.88 37.60
CA ARG A 12 2.52 70.99 37.08
C ARG A 12 3.28 72.14 36.37
N PHE A 13 4.61 72.14 36.32
CA PHE A 13 5.40 73.33 35.91
C PHE A 13 6.26 73.19 34.64
N TYR A 14 5.86 72.38 33.65
CA TYR A 14 6.53 72.32 32.33
C TYR A 14 5.59 72.35 31.10
N VAL A 15 4.46 73.07 31.18
CA VAL A 15 3.54 73.28 30.03
C VAL A 15 3.49 74.73 29.52
N LEU A 16 4.04 75.66 30.31
CA LEU A 16 4.13 77.10 30.04
C LEU A 16 5.48 77.43 29.38
N GLY A 17 5.62 77.09 28.09
CA GLY A 17 6.82 77.40 27.30
C GLY A 17 6.84 76.81 25.89
N MET A 18 6.26 75.62 25.70
CA MET A 18 6.15 75.02 24.36
C MET A 18 5.17 75.79 23.46
N ASN A 19 5.60 76.13 22.26
CA ASN A 19 4.76 76.81 21.28
C ASN A 19 3.65 75.88 20.73
N SER A 20 2.65 76.45 20.07
CA SER A 20 1.50 75.69 19.53
C SER A 20 1.92 74.60 18.53
N ASN A 21 2.93 74.88 17.69
CA ASN A 21 3.47 73.92 16.73
C ASN A 21 4.23 72.76 17.42
N GLU A 22 4.93 73.00 18.52
CA GLU A 22 5.59 71.96 19.30
C GLU A 22 4.59 71.03 19.99
N LYS A 23 3.49 71.59 20.53
CA LYS A 23 2.39 70.81 21.10
C LYS A 23 1.70 69.96 20.01
N LEU A 24 1.55 70.47 18.79
CA LEU A 24 1.07 69.70 17.64
C LEU A 24 2.05 68.60 17.21
N ARG A 25 3.35 68.89 17.11
CA ARG A 25 4.41 67.92 16.78
C ARG A 25 4.52 66.80 17.82
N ALA A 26 4.39 67.12 19.11
CA ALA A 26 4.37 66.14 20.19
C ALA A 26 3.14 65.20 20.09
N ARG A 27 1.94 65.76 19.84
CA ARG A 27 0.72 64.97 19.59
C ARG A 27 0.84 64.08 18.34
N TYR A 28 1.48 64.56 17.28
CA TYR A 28 1.75 63.77 16.08
C TYR A 28 2.66 62.58 16.40
N ARG A 29 3.82 62.82 17.03
CA ARG A 29 4.76 61.77 17.47
C ARG A 29 4.10 60.72 18.37
N ALA A 30 3.25 61.14 19.32
CA ALA A 30 2.51 60.22 20.18
C ALA A 30 1.54 59.32 19.40
N ARG A 31 0.81 59.89 18.43
CA ARG A 31 -0.06 59.11 17.52
C ARG A 31 0.73 58.16 16.63
N GLU A 32 1.88 58.58 16.12
CA GLU A 32 2.77 57.72 15.32
C GLU A 32 3.34 56.55 16.13
N ALA A 33 3.78 56.80 17.36
CA ALA A 33 4.24 55.76 18.28
C ALA A 33 3.12 54.75 18.58
N GLN A 34 1.91 55.23 18.88
CA GLN A 34 0.74 54.36 19.08
C GLN A 34 0.40 53.57 17.81
N ARG A 35 0.49 54.18 16.62
CA ARG A 35 0.28 53.51 15.33
C ARG A 35 1.27 52.36 15.14
N ARG A 36 2.56 52.59 15.39
CA ARG A 36 3.61 51.54 15.31
C ARG A 36 3.37 50.40 16.29
N LEU A 37 2.99 50.69 17.54
CA LEU A 37 2.64 49.66 18.53
C LEU A 37 1.41 48.83 18.11
N ASN A 38 0.40 49.48 17.52
CA ASN A 38 -0.77 48.78 16.97
C ASN A 38 -0.41 47.94 15.73
N GLU A 39 0.45 48.45 14.83
CA GLU A 39 0.98 47.73 13.66
C GLU A 39 1.82 46.50 14.07
N GLU A 40 2.63 46.61 15.13
CA GLU A 40 3.35 45.49 15.73
C GLU A 40 2.41 44.45 16.33
N ARG A 41 1.41 44.89 17.11
CA ARG A 41 0.40 43.97 17.67
C ARG A 41 -0.34 43.23 16.57
N ALA A 42 -0.83 43.92 15.55
CA ALA A 42 -1.51 43.32 14.41
C ALA A 42 -0.60 42.38 13.59
N ARG A 43 0.72 42.60 13.55
CA ARG A 43 1.68 41.63 12.96
C ARG A 43 1.78 40.36 13.81
N ARG A 44 1.89 40.49 15.13
CA ARG A 44 1.94 39.34 16.07
C ARG A 44 0.63 38.55 16.06
N GLU A 45 -0.51 39.22 16.05
CA GLU A 45 -1.84 38.59 15.99
C GLU A 45 -2.04 37.75 14.72
N ARG A 46 -1.61 38.24 13.55
CA ARG A 46 -1.63 37.45 12.30
C ARG A 46 -0.73 36.22 12.39
N ALA A 47 0.54 36.40 12.78
CA ALA A 47 1.47 35.28 12.93
C ALA A 47 0.99 34.23 13.96
N ASN A 48 0.35 34.67 15.05
CA ASN A 48 -0.26 33.80 16.04
C ASN A 48 -1.48 33.04 15.47
N ALA A 49 -2.28 33.67 14.60
CA ALA A 49 -3.40 33.00 13.94
C ALA A 49 -2.94 31.89 12.99
N ASP A 50 -1.88 32.15 12.20
CA ASP A 50 -1.27 31.17 11.30
C ASP A 50 -0.63 30.01 12.07
N ALA A 51 0.07 30.31 13.18
CA ALA A 51 0.59 29.30 14.09
C ALA A 51 -0.53 28.47 14.73
N ALA A 52 -1.63 29.09 15.18
CA ALA A 52 -2.78 28.40 15.76
C ALA A 52 -3.55 27.54 14.74
N ALA A 53 -3.58 27.92 13.46
CA ALA A 53 -4.07 27.05 12.38
C ALA A 53 -3.17 25.82 12.20
N THR A 54 -1.84 26.02 12.19
CA THR A 54 -0.83 24.96 12.06
C THR A 54 -0.88 23.97 13.23
N ILE A 55 -1.02 24.45 14.47
CA ILE A 55 -1.17 23.62 15.67
C ILE A 55 -2.44 22.76 15.57
N ARG A 56 -3.59 23.36 15.23
CA ARG A 56 -4.87 22.62 15.10
C ARG A 56 -4.80 21.54 14.02
N LEU A 57 -4.22 21.84 12.86
CA LEU A 57 -3.99 20.86 11.79
C LEU A 57 -3.09 19.70 12.25
N THR A 58 -2.05 20.00 13.03
CA THR A 58 -1.09 19.01 13.53
C THR A 58 -1.73 18.10 14.57
N LEU A 59 -2.50 18.65 15.52
CA LEU A 59 -3.26 17.87 16.51
C LEU A 59 -4.27 16.94 15.84
N HIS A 60 -5.04 17.43 14.85
CA HIS A 60 -5.96 16.58 14.09
C HIS A 60 -5.23 15.44 13.35
N ARG A 61 -4.01 15.69 12.81
CA ARG A 61 -3.20 14.64 12.17
C ARG A 61 -2.72 13.60 13.17
N VAL A 62 -2.32 13.99 14.37
CA VAL A 62 -1.95 13.05 15.46
C VAL A 62 -3.16 12.21 15.85
N GLU A 63 -4.32 12.82 16.10
CA GLU A 63 -5.57 12.11 16.41
C GLU A 63 -6.00 11.14 15.28
N SER A 64 -5.76 11.51 14.01
CA SER A 64 -5.99 10.64 12.85
C SER A 64 -5.07 9.41 12.83
N VAL A 65 -3.85 9.53 13.39
CA VAL A 65 -2.91 8.40 13.55
C VAL A 65 -3.30 7.55 14.76
N ASP A 66 -3.64 8.16 15.90
CA ASP A 66 -4.06 7.46 17.12
C ASP A 66 -5.32 6.60 16.86
N THR A 67 -6.29 7.15 16.12
CA THR A 67 -7.51 6.43 15.73
C THR A 67 -7.21 5.32 14.74
N TRP A 68 -6.33 5.55 13.76
CA TRP A 68 -5.86 4.49 12.84
C TRP A 68 -5.14 3.36 13.57
N GLU A 69 -4.29 3.68 14.55
CA GLU A 69 -3.55 2.70 15.35
C GLU A 69 -4.50 1.83 16.17
N ARG A 70 -5.41 2.43 16.94
CA ARG A 70 -6.42 1.71 17.73
C ARG A 70 -7.23 0.75 16.85
N VAL A 71 -7.79 1.25 15.74
CA VAL A 71 -8.57 0.44 14.80
C VAL A 71 -7.74 -0.70 14.19
N ARG A 72 -6.45 -0.48 13.89
CA ARG A 72 -5.55 -1.53 13.39
C ARG A 72 -5.21 -2.58 14.45
N LEU A 73 -5.00 -2.17 15.70
CA LEU A 73 -4.75 -3.08 16.82
C LEU A 73 -5.98 -3.93 17.12
N ASP A 74 -7.18 -3.34 17.18
CA ASP A 74 -8.44 -4.07 17.40
C ASP A 74 -8.68 -5.10 16.28
N GLN A 75 -8.50 -4.70 15.01
CA GLN A 75 -8.59 -5.62 13.87
C GLN A 75 -7.54 -6.73 13.93
N ALA A 76 -6.33 -6.46 14.40
CA ALA A 76 -5.27 -7.46 14.55
C ALA A 76 -5.60 -8.46 15.67
N GLN A 77 -6.04 -7.96 16.84
CA GLN A 77 -6.49 -8.81 17.95
C GLN A 77 -7.65 -9.71 17.52
N GLU A 78 -8.66 -9.16 16.83
CA GLU A 78 -9.81 -9.94 16.41
C GLU A 78 -9.45 -11.02 15.38
N ARG A 79 -8.57 -10.71 14.42
CA ARG A 79 -8.02 -11.71 13.49
C ARG A 79 -7.31 -12.84 14.23
N VAL A 80 -6.49 -12.53 15.24
CA VAL A 80 -5.79 -13.54 16.05
C VAL A 80 -6.77 -14.37 16.91
N ARG A 81 -7.81 -13.74 17.50
CA ARG A 81 -8.87 -14.45 18.24
C ARG A 81 -9.65 -15.39 17.33
N ALA A 82 -10.09 -14.91 16.17
CA ALA A 82 -10.83 -15.69 15.18
C ALA A 82 -9.99 -16.85 14.59
N GLU A 83 -8.72 -16.61 14.26
CA GLU A 83 -7.81 -17.66 13.80
C GLU A 83 -7.55 -18.70 14.89
N GLY A 84 -7.30 -18.27 16.13
CA GLY A 84 -7.15 -19.16 17.27
C GLY A 84 -8.41 -19.99 17.54
N ALA A 85 -9.60 -19.39 17.40
CA ALA A 85 -10.87 -20.09 17.50
C ALA A 85 -11.05 -21.13 16.39
N LYS A 86 -10.74 -20.77 15.13
CA LYS A 86 -10.78 -21.69 13.98
C LYS A 86 -9.83 -22.87 14.15
N ARG A 87 -8.59 -22.63 14.61
CA ARG A 87 -7.62 -23.70 14.90
C ARG A 87 -8.15 -24.63 16.00
N ARG A 88 -8.65 -24.08 17.12
CA ARG A 88 -9.26 -24.87 18.21
C ARG A 88 -10.47 -25.70 17.73
N ALA A 89 -11.35 -25.13 16.92
CA ALA A 89 -12.49 -25.85 16.34
C ALA A 89 -12.02 -27.01 15.45
N GLY A 90 -11.00 -26.81 14.61
CA GLY A 90 -10.39 -27.87 13.80
C GLY A 90 -9.83 -29.02 14.63
N TYR A 91 -9.08 -28.73 15.71
CA TYR A 91 -8.57 -29.76 16.61
C TYR A 91 -9.68 -30.51 17.35
N LEU A 92 -10.75 -29.82 17.78
CA LEU A 92 -11.90 -30.43 18.45
C LEU A 92 -12.71 -31.32 17.49
N ALA A 93 -12.88 -30.92 16.23
CA ALA A 93 -13.51 -31.75 15.20
C ALA A 93 -12.67 -33.00 14.88
N GLY A 94 -11.35 -32.85 14.78
CA GLY A 94 -10.43 -34.00 14.62
C GLY A 94 -10.47 -34.97 15.80
N LEU A 95 -10.51 -34.46 17.03
CA LEU A 95 -10.69 -35.26 18.24
C LEU A 95 -12.03 -36.00 18.25
N GLN A 96 -13.12 -35.34 17.85
CA GLN A 96 -14.43 -35.99 17.74
C GLN A 96 -14.40 -37.14 16.74
N ALA A 97 -13.90 -36.91 15.52
CA ALA A 97 -13.80 -37.95 14.49
C ALA A 97 -12.92 -39.13 14.92
N ALA A 98 -11.81 -38.87 15.64
CA ALA A 98 -10.94 -39.94 16.16
C ALA A 98 -11.66 -40.78 17.23
N VAL A 99 -12.38 -40.15 18.17
CA VAL A 99 -13.15 -40.86 19.19
C VAL A 99 -14.30 -41.66 18.57
N GLU A 100 -14.99 -41.12 17.56
CA GLU A 100 -16.04 -41.82 16.82
C GLU A 100 -15.48 -43.08 16.12
N GLN A 101 -14.38 -42.97 15.37
CA GLN A 101 -13.72 -44.12 14.74
C GLN A 101 -13.27 -45.21 15.73
N MET A 102 -12.83 -44.84 16.95
CA MET A 102 -12.51 -45.83 17.98
C MET A 102 -13.77 -46.52 18.52
N ARG A 103 -14.87 -45.78 18.69
CA ARG A 103 -16.16 -46.33 19.13
C ARG A 103 -16.80 -47.24 18.08
N ASP A 104 -16.64 -46.93 16.80
CA ASP A 104 -17.11 -47.77 15.68
C ASP A 104 -16.36 -49.13 15.64
N ARG A 105 -15.13 -49.18 16.16
CA ARG A 105 -14.36 -50.41 16.39
C ARG A 105 -14.74 -51.13 17.70
N GLY A 106 -15.76 -50.65 18.42
CA GLY A 106 -16.26 -51.23 19.66
C GLY A 106 -15.58 -50.71 20.94
N GLU A 107 -14.67 -49.72 20.87
CA GLU A 107 -14.00 -49.22 22.06
C GLU A 107 -14.91 -48.37 22.96
N THR A 108 -14.83 -48.61 24.28
CA THR A 108 -15.57 -47.80 25.25
C THR A 108 -14.80 -46.51 25.57
N LEU A 109 -15.53 -45.45 25.92
CA LEU A 109 -14.93 -44.14 26.25
C LEU A 109 -13.96 -44.20 27.45
N ALA A 110 -14.13 -45.20 28.34
CA ALA A 110 -13.19 -45.47 29.44
C ALA A 110 -11.90 -46.17 28.96
N LYS A 111 -12.01 -47.11 28.01
CA LYS A 111 -10.83 -47.79 27.42
C LYS A 111 -10.06 -46.87 26.47
N ILE A 112 -10.75 -46.00 25.73
CA ILE A 112 -10.13 -44.91 24.95
C ILE A 112 -9.31 -44.00 25.88
N ALA A 113 -9.92 -43.51 26.98
CA ALA A 113 -9.26 -42.67 27.98
C ALA A 113 -7.99 -43.31 28.57
N ALA A 114 -8.07 -44.59 28.96
CA ALA A 114 -6.92 -45.33 29.46
C ALA A 114 -5.82 -45.56 28.40
N LEU A 115 -6.18 -45.64 27.11
CA LEU A 115 -5.23 -45.83 26.02
C LEU A 115 -4.48 -44.55 25.65
N VAL A 116 -5.11 -43.38 25.77
CA VAL A 116 -4.47 -42.08 25.47
C VAL A 116 -3.89 -41.37 26.71
N ASP A 117 -4.01 -41.98 27.90
CA ASP A 117 -3.62 -41.42 29.20
C ASP A 117 -4.28 -40.04 29.47
N VAL A 118 -5.58 -39.93 29.21
CA VAL A 118 -6.38 -38.71 29.44
C VAL A 118 -7.66 -39.03 30.18
N ASP A 119 -7.99 -38.18 31.14
CA ASP A 119 -9.18 -38.29 31.97
C ASP A 119 -10.49 -38.38 31.15
N VAL A 120 -11.37 -39.35 31.46
CA VAL A 120 -12.68 -39.51 30.78
C VAL A 120 -13.51 -38.22 30.84
N ARG A 121 -13.33 -37.44 31.92
CA ARG A 121 -13.98 -36.15 32.12
C ARG A 121 -13.49 -35.08 31.13
N GLU A 122 -12.19 -35.08 30.82
CA GLU A 122 -11.59 -34.15 29.86
C GLU A 122 -12.01 -34.48 28.42
N ILE A 123 -11.99 -35.75 28.01
CA ILE A 123 -12.49 -36.17 26.70
C ILE A 123 -13.97 -35.78 26.55
N LYS A 124 -14.81 -36.04 27.57
CA LYS A 124 -16.21 -35.58 27.57
C LYS A 124 -16.34 -34.05 27.50
N ALA A 125 -15.45 -33.29 28.13
CA ALA A 125 -15.45 -31.82 28.06
C ALA A 125 -14.97 -31.29 26.70
N ALA A 126 -14.00 -31.94 26.06
CA ALA A 126 -13.59 -31.65 24.68
C ALA A 126 -14.74 -31.93 23.69
N LEU A 127 -15.39 -33.08 23.78
CA LEU A 127 -16.55 -33.42 22.93
C LEU A 127 -17.76 -32.51 23.15
N ARG A 128 -17.99 -31.99 24.37
CA ARG A 128 -19.00 -30.94 24.60
C ARG A 128 -18.62 -29.64 23.87
N ARG A 129 -17.35 -29.19 24.00
CA ARG A 129 -16.84 -27.99 23.32
C ARG A 129 -16.91 -28.11 21.79
N ALA A 130 -16.67 -29.31 21.25
CA ALA A 130 -16.78 -29.60 19.82
C ALA A 130 -18.21 -29.35 19.31
N ARG A 131 -19.23 -29.91 19.98
CA ARG A 131 -20.65 -29.72 19.61
C ARG A 131 -21.08 -28.25 19.67
N THR A 132 -20.74 -27.54 20.75
CA THR A 132 -21.10 -26.11 20.87
C THR A 132 -20.42 -25.22 19.82
N ALA A 133 -19.25 -25.62 19.31
CA ALA A 133 -18.57 -24.90 18.23
C ALA A 133 -19.26 -25.12 16.86
N ASP A 134 -19.81 -26.31 16.62
CA ASP A 134 -20.55 -26.64 15.40
C ASP A 134 -21.93 -25.96 15.35
N GLU A 135 -22.63 -25.89 16.48
CA GLU A 135 -23.90 -25.15 16.63
C GLU A 135 -23.72 -23.65 16.31
N GLY A 136 -22.68 -23.02 16.86
CA GLY A 136 -22.34 -21.63 16.55
C GLY A 136 -21.94 -21.38 15.09
N GLY A 137 -21.33 -22.37 14.44
CA GLY A 137 -20.99 -22.31 13.01
C GLY A 137 -22.23 -22.34 12.10
N ARG A 138 -23.21 -23.20 12.41
CA ARG A 138 -24.46 -23.32 11.65
C ARG A 138 -25.32 -22.06 11.74
N GLY A 139 -25.35 -21.40 12.90
CA GLY A 139 -26.09 -20.14 13.10
C GLY A 139 -25.63 -18.99 12.20
N MET A 140 -24.32 -18.91 11.89
CA MET A 140 -23.77 -17.87 11.00
C MET A 140 -23.83 -18.24 9.51
N ALA A 141 -23.84 -19.53 9.17
CA ALA A 141 -23.92 -19.98 7.77
C ALA A 141 -25.28 -19.66 7.10
N GLY A 142 -26.35 -19.51 7.89
CA GLY A 142 -27.72 -19.26 7.39
C GLY A 142 -27.96 -17.91 6.71
N ILE A 143 -27.03 -16.95 6.82
CA ILE A 143 -27.21 -15.56 6.36
C ILE A 143 -26.37 -15.23 5.11
N SER A 144 -25.60 -16.19 4.57
CA SER A 144 -24.69 -15.97 3.43
C SER A 144 -24.82 -17.07 2.37
N GLY A 145 -26.00 -17.14 1.73
CA GLY A 145 -26.39 -18.32 0.93
C GLY A 145 -27.27 -18.04 -0.31
N ALA A 146 -27.09 -16.91 -1.01
CA ALA A 146 -27.73 -16.66 -2.30
C ALA A 146 -26.68 -16.26 -3.36
N GLY A 147 -26.52 -17.05 -4.43
CA GLY A 147 -25.51 -16.75 -5.45
C GLY A 147 -25.03 -17.93 -6.31
N THR A 148 -25.94 -18.74 -6.83
CA THR A 148 -25.82 -19.55 -8.07
C THR A 148 -24.61 -20.50 -8.31
N ARG A 149 -24.95 -21.77 -8.57
CA ARG A 149 -24.07 -22.83 -9.07
C ARG A 149 -23.75 -22.64 -10.56
N SER A 150 -22.61 -23.15 -11.02
CA SER A 150 -22.51 -23.85 -12.31
C SER A 150 -21.47 -24.97 -12.24
N ALA A 151 -21.68 -26.06 -12.96
CA ALA A 151 -20.99 -27.35 -12.77
C ALA A 151 -20.24 -27.84 -14.02
N ARG A 152 -19.51 -28.96 -13.82
CA ARG A 152 -18.85 -29.89 -14.78
C ARG A 152 -17.52 -29.41 -15.40
N SER A 153 -16.51 -30.26 -15.62
CA SER A 153 -16.35 -31.72 -15.34
C SER A 153 -14.87 -32.10 -15.09
N ALA A 154 -14.62 -33.27 -14.49
CA ALA A 154 -13.35 -34.02 -14.66
C ALA A 154 -13.47 -34.99 -15.88
N PRO A 155 -12.35 -35.49 -16.43
CA PRO A 155 -11.97 -36.85 -16.03
C PRO A 155 -10.46 -37.13 -15.88
N GLN A 156 -10.23 -38.34 -15.38
CA GLN A 156 -9.05 -39.09 -14.96
C GLN A 156 -7.85 -39.20 -15.94
N GLY A 157 -6.67 -39.49 -15.36
CA GLY A 157 -5.91 -40.70 -15.71
C GLY A 157 -4.66 -40.51 -16.58
N GLY A 158 -3.48 -40.89 -16.07
CA GLY A 158 -2.23 -40.93 -16.81
C GLY A 158 -1.01 -41.03 -15.89
N ASP A 159 -0.41 -42.21 -15.82
CA ASP A 159 0.75 -42.49 -14.96
C ASP A 159 2.09 -42.16 -15.65
N PHE A 160 3.16 -42.23 -14.84
CA PHE A 160 4.54 -42.62 -15.20
C PHE A 160 5.66 -41.55 -15.25
N GLU A 161 6.83 -42.06 -14.85
CA GLU A 161 8.22 -41.57 -14.96
C GLU A 161 8.68 -40.27 -14.27
N SER A 162 9.21 -40.48 -13.07
CA SER A 162 10.37 -39.78 -12.53
C SER A 162 11.55 -39.72 -13.53
N ARG A 163 12.10 -38.53 -13.76
CA ARG A 163 13.49 -38.31 -14.21
C ARG A 163 13.93 -36.88 -13.93
N ASP A 164 14.72 -36.67 -12.88
CA ASP A 164 15.71 -35.59 -12.88
C ASP A 164 16.81 -35.95 -13.89
N PRO A 165 17.30 -34.97 -14.65
CA PRO A 165 18.74 -34.83 -14.75
C PRO A 165 19.22 -33.43 -14.32
N LEU A 166 20.19 -33.50 -13.40
CA LEU A 166 21.27 -32.55 -13.14
C LEU A 166 21.61 -31.53 -14.24
N SER A 167 22.04 -30.35 -13.78
CA SER A 167 23.12 -29.50 -14.34
C SER A 167 23.10 -29.26 -15.85
N ASP A 168 22.86 -28.05 -16.33
CA ASP A 168 23.88 -27.01 -16.22
C ASP A 168 23.31 -25.59 -16.31
N ASN A 169 23.86 -24.68 -15.50
CA ASN A 169 24.15 -23.26 -15.80
C ASN A 169 24.66 -22.53 -14.54
N ALA A 170 25.61 -23.15 -13.82
CA ALA A 170 26.33 -22.52 -12.71
C ALA A 170 27.46 -21.61 -13.23
N ALA A 171 27.17 -20.69 -14.16
CA ALA A 171 28.15 -19.72 -14.67
C ALA A 171 27.49 -18.52 -15.36
N ARG A 172 27.10 -17.48 -14.59
CA ARG A 172 27.29 -16.05 -14.94
C ARG A 172 26.75 -15.10 -13.86
N ARG A 173 27.54 -14.08 -13.53
CA ARG A 173 27.23 -12.89 -12.70
C ARG A 173 27.13 -13.09 -11.18
N SER A 174 28.25 -13.51 -10.59
CA SER A 174 28.75 -12.76 -9.43
C SER A 174 29.46 -11.48 -9.91
N ALA A 175 29.51 -10.46 -9.05
CA ALA A 175 30.23 -9.18 -9.24
C ALA A 175 29.75 -8.26 -10.39
N SER A 176 28.79 -7.39 -10.05
CA SER A 176 28.76 -5.98 -10.48
C SER A 176 28.13 -5.17 -9.34
N GLY A 177 28.95 -4.87 -8.33
CA GLY A 177 28.59 -3.92 -7.27
C GLY A 177 28.93 -2.52 -7.76
N ASP A 178 27.92 -1.82 -8.28
CA ASP A 178 28.06 -0.42 -8.67
C ASP A 178 27.45 0.47 -7.57
N ASP A 179 28.32 1.05 -6.75
CA ASP A 179 27.93 2.00 -5.72
C ASP A 179 27.42 3.31 -6.35
N ASN A 180 26.10 3.47 -6.41
CA ASN A 180 25.44 4.75 -6.63
C ASN A 180 24.35 4.96 -5.60
N GLY A 181 24.59 5.91 -4.67
CA GLY A 181 23.79 6.10 -3.47
C GLY A 181 22.39 6.69 -3.72
N ALA A 182 21.40 5.81 -3.86
CA ALA A 182 19.98 6.16 -3.70
C ALA A 182 19.18 4.95 -3.19
N GLY A 183 19.12 4.75 -1.87
CA GLY A 183 18.19 3.79 -1.24
C GLY A 183 18.44 2.32 -1.59
N SER A 184 19.69 1.85 -1.52
CA SER A 184 20.01 0.43 -1.71
C SER A 184 19.20 -0.45 -0.74
N TYR A 185 18.42 -1.39 -1.29
CA TYR A 185 17.59 -2.29 -0.51
C TYR A 185 18.44 -3.29 0.28
N ASP A 186 18.46 -3.15 1.61
CA ASP A 186 19.08 -4.12 2.52
C ASP A 186 18.37 -5.49 2.43
N PRO A 187 18.99 -6.53 1.84
CA PRO A 187 18.35 -7.83 1.65
C PRO A 187 18.09 -8.58 2.95
N THR A 188 18.69 -8.15 4.07
CA THR A 188 18.48 -8.72 5.41
C THR A 188 17.26 -8.13 6.11
N ARG A 189 16.56 -7.16 5.50
CA ARG A 189 15.42 -6.46 6.11
C ARG A 189 14.13 -6.60 5.33
N CYS A 190 13.03 -6.55 6.07
CA CYS A 190 11.69 -6.47 5.50
C CYS A 190 11.45 -5.10 4.84
N VAL A 191 11.12 -5.06 3.55
CA VAL A 191 10.82 -3.81 2.80
C VAL A 191 9.68 -3.00 3.43
N ARG A 192 8.80 -3.62 4.22
CA ARG A 192 7.62 -2.95 4.80
C ARG A 192 7.83 -2.36 6.20
N CYS A 193 8.68 -2.96 7.03
CA CYS A 193 8.79 -2.63 8.45
C CYS A 193 10.23 -2.68 8.99
N GLU A 194 11.24 -2.83 8.13
CA GLU A 194 12.68 -2.80 8.44
C GLU A 194 13.18 -3.84 9.46
N ALA A 195 12.28 -4.70 9.95
CA ALA A 195 12.58 -5.83 10.80
C ALA A 195 13.65 -6.71 10.15
N VAL A 196 14.71 -6.99 10.93
CA VAL A 196 15.80 -7.89 10.55
C VAL A 196 15.21 -9.27 10.35
N MET A 197 15.34 -9.79 9.14
CA MET A 197 15.02 -11.17 8.79
C MET A 197 16.28 -11.98 9.06
N LEU A 198 16.34 -12.60 10.25
CA LEU A 198 17.44 -13.46 10.68
C LEU A 198 17.49 -14.73 9.84
N ASP A 199 18.17 -14.63 8.71
CA ASP A 199 18.60 -15.71 7.82
C ASP A 199 20.07 -15.42 7.40
N ILE A 200 20.98 -15.29 8.38
CA ILE A 200 22.40 -14.99 8.13
C ILE A 200 23.21 -16.24 7.74
N ASP A 201 22.84 -17.42 8.24
CA ASP A 201 23.71 -18.61 8.20
C ASP A 201 23.27 -19.73 7.23
N ASP A 202 22.10 -19.64 6.61
CA ASP A 202 21.72 -20.59 5.56
C ASP A 202 22.29 -20.15 4.21
N GLY A 203 23.09 -21.04 3.62
CA GLY A 203 23.67 -20.90 2.27
C GLY A 203 22.61 -20.79 1.15
N PRO A 204 22.99 -20.93 -0.14
CA PRO A 204 22.13 -20.58 -1.27
C PRO A 204 20.82 -21.39 -1.33
N ARG A 205 19.78 -20.92 -0.63
CA ARG A 205 18.43 -21.47 -0.66
C ARG A 205 17.95 -21.45 -2.11
N ARG A 206 17.65 -22.63 -2.66
CA ARG A 206 17.09 -22.78 -4.01
C ARG A 206 15.71 -22.10 -4.06
N GLY A 207 15.66 -20.87 -4.55
CA GLY A 207 14.42 -20.10 -4.66
C GLY A 207 14.63 -18.59 -4.58
N ARG A 208 13.55 -17.84 -4.83
CA ARG A 208 13.55 -16.38 -4.75
C ARG A 208 13.62 -15.94 -3.28
N ARG A 209 14.61 -15.10 -2.94
CA ARG A 209 14.76 -14.51 -1.59
C ARG A 209 13.46 -13.86 -1.09
N ARG A 210 13.19 -14.01 0.21
CA ARG A 210 12.03 -13.38 0.89
C ARG A 210 12.26 -11.87 0.96
N LEU A 211 11.22 -11.09 0.63
CA LEU A 211 11.25 -9.62 0.63
C LEU A 211 10.53 -9.02 1.87
N TYR A 212 9.81 -9.86 2.61
CA TYR A 212 8.96 -9.48 3.73
C TYR A 212 9.11 -10.51 4.86
N CYS A 213 9.17 -10.05 6.11
CA CYS A 213 9.29 -10.91 7.29
C CYS A 213 8.05 -11.81 7.53
N SER A 214 6.89 -11.43 6.99
CA SER A 214 5.63 -12.16 7.14
C SER A 214 4.70 -11.97 5.93
N ASP A 215 3.75 -12.89 5.75
CA ASP A 215 2.66 -12.72 4.77
C ASP A 215 1.70 -11.59 5.14
N THR A 216 1.72 -11.12 6.38
CA THR A 216 1.00 -9.92 6.82
C THR A 216 1.67 -8.68 6.21
N CYS A 217 2.99 -8.52 6.38
CA CYS A 217 3.76 -7.45 5.73
C CYS A 217 3.66 -7.49 4.20
N ARG A 218 3.65 -8.68 3.59
CA ARG A 218 3.41 -8.85 2.15
C ARG A 218 2.02 -8.35 1.74
N ARG A 219 0.97 -8.73 2.47
CA ARG A 219 -0.42 -8.31 2.21
C ARG A 219 -0.61 -6.81 2.42
N ASP A 220 -0.10 -6.24 3.51
CA ASP A 220 -0.20 -4.80 3.78
C ASP A 220 0.62 -3.97 2.78
N ALA A 221 1.79 -4.44 2.33
CA ALA A 221 2.54 -3.78 1.25
C ALA A 221 1.82 -3.90 -0.12
N SER A 222 1.11 -4.99 -0.38
CA SER A 222 0.26 -5.10 -1.57
C SER A 222 -0.96 -4.19 -1.47
N ALA A 223 -1.64 -4.15 -0.33
CA ALA A 223 -2.77 -3.27 -0.08
C ALA A 223 -2.38 -1.80 -0.16
N ALA A 224 -1.19 -1.42 0.33
CA ALA A 224 -0.66 -0.07 0.21
C ALA A 224 -0.40 0.32 -1.26
N ARG A 225 0.16 -0.59 -2.08
CA ARG A 225 0.33 -0.35 -3.52
C ARG A 225 -1.02 -0.22 -4.23
N THR A 226 -1.96 -1.13 -3.99
CA THR A 226 -3.31 -1.05 -4.56
C THR A 226 -4.09 0.18 -4.05
N ALA A 227 -3.84 0.66 -2.84
CA ALA A 227 -4.40 1.92 -2.35
C ALA A 227 -3.77 3.13 -3.04
N ALA A 228 -2.45 3.15 -3.23
CA ALA A 228 -1.76 4.20 -3.99
C ALA A 228 -2.23 4.24 -5.46
N GLU A 229 -2.46 3.08 -6.09
CA GLU A 229 -3.04 2.95 -7.43
C GLU A 229 -4.50 3.44 -7.52
N ARG A 230 -5.29 3.27 -6.45
CA ARG A 230 -6.72 3.65 -6.41
C ARG A 230 -6.98 5.08 -5.97
N TYR A 231 -6.15 5.62 -5.08
CA TYR A 231 -6.34 6.94 -4.46
C TYR A 231 -5.29 7.97 -4.88
N GLY A 232 -4.32 7.58 -5.73
CA GLY A 232 -3.59 8.48 -6.60
C GLY A 232 -2.99 9.72 -5.94
N SER A 233 -2.09 9.54 -4.96
CA SER A 233 -1.11 10.60 -4.69
C SER A 233 -0.22 10.77 -5.93
N PRO A 234 -0.22 11.92 -6.62
CA PRO A 234 0.58 12.09 -7.82
C PRO A 234 2.05 12.04 -7.43
N ILE A 235 2.75 11.00 -7.90
CA ILE A 235 4.21 10.99 -7.92
C ILE A 235 4.60 12.24 -8.71
N ARG A 236 5.22 13.21 -8.04
CA ARG A 236 5.80 14.37 -8.73
C ARG A 236 6.97 13.84 -9.54
N VAL A 237 6.71 13.57 -10.82
CA VAL A 237 7.76 13.41 -11.82
C VAL A 237 8.45 14.77 -11.88
N VAL A 238 9.59 14.86 -11.20
CA VAL A 238 10.54 15.94 -11.45
C VAL A 238 11.11 15.64 -12.83
N GLU A 239 10.62 16.35 -13.84
CA GLU A 239 11.21 16.34 -15.17
C GLU A 239 12.64 16.88 -15.08
N VAL A 240 13.60 15.98 -14.87
CA VAL A 240 15.01 16.28 -15.09
C VAL A 240 15.16 16.51 -16.59
N ARG A 241 15.16 17.79 -16.99
CA ARG A 241 15.47 18.20 -18.36
C ARG A 241 16.87 17.68 -18.71
N LYS A 242 16.92 16.59 -19.46
CA LYS A 242 18.14 16.14 -20.12
C LYS A 242 18.38 17.08 -21.30
N PRO A 243 19.45 17.90 -21.30
CA PRO A 243 19.79 18.67 -22.49
C PRO A 243 20.22 17.69 -23.58
N VAL A 244 19.59 17.80 -24.75
CA VAL A 244 20.07 17.22 -26.00
C VAL A 244 19.94 18.30 -27.05
N ASP A 245 21.02 18.50 -27.79
CA ASP A 245 21.24 19.68 -28.62
C ASP A 245 20.39 19.74 -29.89
N SER A 246 20.40 20.94 -30.46
CA SER A 246 19.76 21.31 -31.72
C SER A 246 20.05 20.35 -32.89
N SER A 247 19.00 19.97 -33.60
CA SER A 247 19.08 19.83 -35.07
C SER A 247 17.78 20.31 -35.73
N LYS A 248 17.89 21.44 -36.42
CA LYS A 248 16.91 21.91 -37.40
C LYS A 248 17.02 20.99 -38.64
N PRO A 249 15.91 20.73 -39.35
CA PRO A 249 15.96 21.11 -40.75
C PRO A 249 14.72 21.88 -41.22
N THR A 250 14.98 22.83 -42.12
CA THR A 250 13.97 23.49 -42.95
C THR A 250 13.85 22.68 -44.23
N ALA A 251 12.64 22.39 -44.72
CA ALA A 251 12.31 22.43 -46.15
C ALA A 251 10.82 22.14 -46.40
N GLU A 252 10.26 22.91 -47.31
CA GLU A 252 8.92 22.82 -47.88
C GLU A 252 9.00 21.99 -49.18
N SER A 253 8.03 21.12 -49.46
CA SER A 253 7.90 20.47 -50.77
C SER A 253 6.45 20.03 -51.02
N THR A 254 6.02 20.11 -52.28
CA THR A 254 4.60 20.20 -52.67
C THR A 254 4.13 18.95 -53.43
N GLY A 255 3.11 18.27 -52.91
CA GLY A 255 2.28 17.27 -53.62
C GLY A 255 2.89 15.88 -53.85
N PRO A 256 2.09 14.90 -54.33
CA PRO A 256 0.65 14.92 -54.57
C PRO A 256 -0.18 14.20 -53.48
N GLU A 257 -1.48 14.42 -53.48
CA GLU A 257 -2.46 13.73 -52.63
C GLU A 257 -2.62 12.25 -53.06
N PRO A 258 -2.35 11.25 -52.20
CA PRO A 258 -2.69 9.87 -52.49
C PRO A 258 -4.18 9.62 -52.28
N ALA A 259 -4.80 8.89 -53.22
CA ALA A 259 -6.22 8.53 -53.22
C ALA A 259 -6.68 7.87 -51.90
N PRO A 260 -7.97 7.97 -51.54
CA PRO A 260 -8.51 7.34 -50.32
C PRO A 260 -8.37 5.82 -50.40
N ILE A 261 -7.37 5.29 -49.70
CA ILE A 261 -7.15 3.85 -49.58
C ILE A 261 -8.26 3.28 -48.70
N GLU A 262 -9.03 2.32 -49.24
CA GLU A 262 -10.00 1.53 -48.46
C GLU A 262 -9.30 0.94 -47.22
N PRO A 263 -9.90 1.01 -46.01
CA PRO A 263 -9.19 0.71 -44.76
C PRO A 263 -8.68 -0.74 -44.63
N LEU A 264 -9.10 -1.64 -45.51
CA LEU A 264 -8.57 -3.01 -45.63
C LEU A 264 -7.25 -3.06 -46.43
N ASP A 265 -7.16 -2.35 -47.56
CA ASP A 265 -5.95 -2.31 -48.39
C ASP A 265 -4.79 -1.60 -47.66
N ALA A 266 -5.11 -0.59 -46.86
CA ALA A 266 -4.15 0.09 -45.98
C ALA A 266 -3.49 -0.88 -44.97
N VAL A 267 -4.23 -1.87 -44.45
CA VAL A 267 -3.69 -2.88 -43.53
C VAL A 267 -2.77 -3.86 -44.26
N GLY A 268 -3.10 -4.24 -45.50
CA GLY A 268 -2.22 -5.06 -46.34
C GLY A 268 -0.86 -4.38 -46.58
N ILE A 269 -0.89 -3.14 -47.07
CA ILE A 269 0.32 -2.34 -47.32
C ILE A 269 1.15 -2.11 -46.03
N MET A 270 0.49 -1.95 -44.87
CA MET A 270 1.18 -1.82 -43.58
C MET A 270 1.81 -3.13 -43.08
N LEU A 271 1.36 -4.30 -43.53
CA LEU A 271 1.96 -5.59 -43.18
C LEU A 271 3.16 -5.93 -44.08
N GLU A 272 3.22 -5.37 -45.29
CA GLU A 272 4.35 -5.52 -46.22
C GLU A 272 5.52 -4.56 -45.93
N ASN A 273 5.29 -3.51 -45.13
CA ASN A 273 6.30 -2.51 -44.77
C ASN A 273 6.71 -2.67 -43.29
N ASP A 274 7.89 -3.25 -43.06
CA ASP A 274 8.46 -3.50 -41.73
C ASP A 274 8.57 -2.25 -40.85
N GLU A 275 8.93 -1.08 -41.42
CA GLU A 275 9.05 0.17 -40.66
C GLU A 275 7.67 0.68 -40.20
N ALA A 276 6.66 0.59 -41.08
CA ALA A 276 5.29 0.96 -40.77
C ALA A 276 4.68 0.03 -39.71
N LEU A 277 4.92 -1.28 -39.82
CA LEU A 277 4.48 -2.28 -38.85
C LEU A 277 5.14 -2.08 -37.49
N HIS A 278 6.46 -1.84 -37.45
CA HIS A 278 7.19 -1.57 -36.23
C HIS A 278 6.71 -0.26 -35.56
N ALA A 279 6.47 0.81 -36.35
CA ALA A 279 5.91 2.06 -35.84
C ALA A 279 4.49 1.90 -35.28
N LEU A 280 3.64 1.09 -35.91
CA LEU A 280 2.31 0.76 -35.42
C LEU A 280 2.38 -0.01 -34.09
N LEU A 281 3.21 -1.06 -34.01
CA LEU A 281 3.41 -1.83 -32.78
C LEU A 281 3.95 -0.96 -31.65
N ALA A 282 4.93 -0.09 -31.92
CA ALA A 282 5.43 0.87 -30.95
C ALA A 282 4.31 1.77 -30.40
N ARG A 283 3.50 2.38 -31.28
CA ARG A 283 2.33 3.19 -30.89
C ARG A 283 1.30 2.39 -30.08
N MET A 284 1.03 1.13 -30.45
CA MET A 284 0.14 0.25 -29.70
C MET A 284 0.68 -0.08 -28.29
N THR A 285 2.00 -0.32 -28.15
CA THR A 285 2.60 -0.54 -26.82
C THR A 285 2.52 0.71 -25.94
N GLU A 286 2.62 1.91 -26.51
CA GLU A 286 2.47 3.15 -25.76
C GLU A 286 1.01 3.37 -25.31
N GLN A 287 0.03 3.15 -26.20
CA GLN A 287 -1.39 3.15 -25.81
C GLN A 287 -1.73 2.07 -24.76
N ALA A 288 -1.01 0.93 -24.76
CA ALA A 288 -1.14 -0.09 -23.72
C ALA A 288 -0.63 0.40 -22.36
N ARG A 289 0.53 1.08 -22.32
CA ARG A 289 1.09 1.70 -21.09
C ARG A 289 0.15 2.76 -20.51
N LEU A 290 -0.45 3.56 -21.39
CA LEU A 290 -1.44 4.58 -21.04
C LEU A 290 -2.83 4.02 -20.70
N LYS A 291 -3.04 2.70 -20.81
CA LYS A 291 -4.32 1.98 -20.57
C LYS A 291 -5.48 2.44 -21.48
N ASN A 292 -5.16 3.01 -22.64
CA ASN A 292 -6.13 3.57 -23.59
C ASN A 292 -6.58 2.57 -24.69
N LEU A 293 -6.09 1.33 -24.66
CA LEU A 293 -6.54 0.28 -25.57
C LEU A 293 -7.99 -0.16 -25.27
N ASN A 294 -8.82 -0.19 -26.31
CA ASN A 294 -10.14 -0.82 -26.24
C ASN A 294 -10.02 -2.34 -26.00
N ARG A 295 -11.04 -2.91 -25.33
CA ARG A 295 -11.05 -4.31 -24.88
C ARG A 295 -10.82 -5.36 -25.99
N PRO A 296 -11.34 -5.20 -27.23
CA PRO A 296 -11.05 -6.13 -28.32
C PRO A 296 -9.56 -6.16 -28.70
N THR A 297 -8.95 -5.00 -28.95
CA THR A 297 -7.54 -4.90 -29.34
C THR A 297 -6.59 -5.37 -28.24
N LEU A 298 -6.92 -5.10 -26.97
CA LEU A 298 -6.18 -5.63 -25.82
C LEU A 298 -6.22 -7.17 -25.77
N THR A 299 -7.34 -7.78 -26.18
CA THR A 299 -7.49 -9.24 -26.24
C THR A 299 -6.68 -9.81 -27.40
N ALA A 300 -6.76 -9.22 -28.59
CA ALA A 300 -5.94 -9.61 -29.75
C ALA A 300 -4.43 -9.50 -29.47
N ALA A 301 -3.99 -8.42 -28.81
CA ALA A 301 -2.59 -8.24 -28.42
C ALA A 301 -2.09 -9.30 -27.42
N ARG A 302 -2.98 -9.84 -26.57
CA ARG A 302 -2.65 -10.97 -25.67
C ARG A 302 -2.50 -12.29 -26.42
N GLU A 303 -3.35 -12.58 -27.40
CA GLU A 303 -3.19 -13.77 -28.23
C GLU A 303 -1.88 -13.70 -29.05
N LEU A 304 -1.56 -12.54 -29.64
CA LEU A 304 -0.26 -12.31 -30.29
C LEU A 304 0.91 -12.54 -29.31
N ALA A 305 0.83 -12.00 -28.09
CA ALA A 305 1.86 -12.17 -27.08
C ALA A 305 2.04 -13.63 -26.61
N LYS A 306 0.97 -14.45 -26.62
CA LYS A 306 1.07 -15.90 -26.37
C LYS A 306 1.78 -16.62 -27.52
N VAL A 307 1.49 -16.28 -28.77
CA VAL A 307 2.14 -16.88 -29.94
C VAL A 307 3.65 -16.53 -29.98
N VAL A 308 4.00 -15.28 -29.69
CA VAL A 308 5.41 -14.81 -29.66
C VAL A 308 6.17 -15.33 -28.43
N HIS A 309 5.47 -15.55 -27.30
CA HIS A 309 6.06 -16.05 -26.05
C HIS A 309 5.25 -17.23 -25.47
N PRO A 310 5.31 -18.43 -26.08
CA PRO A 310 4.46 -19.57 -25.72
C PRO A 310 4.66 -20.09 -24.28
N LEU A 311 5.76 -19.71 -23.62
CA LEU A 311 6.08 -20.08 -22.24
C LEU A 311 5.76 -18.98 -21.21
N ARG A 312 5.15 -17.85 -21.61
CA ARG A 312 4.63 -16.83 -20.68
C ARG A 312 3.13 -17.02 -20.45
N SER A 313 2.77 -17.64 -19.34
CA SER A 313 1.44 -17.47 -18.76
C SER A 313 1.30 -16.06 -18.19
N TRP A 314 0.33 -15.30 -18.72
CA TRP A 314 -0.04 -13.94 -18.28
C TRP A 314 -1.21 -13.98 -17.30
#